data_AF-A0ABD3BZ74-F1
#
_entry.id   AF-A0ABD3BZ74-F1
#
_cell.length_a   1.000
_cell.length_b   1.000
_cell.length_c   1.000
_cell.angle_alpha   90.00
_cell.angle_beta   90.00
_cell.angle_gamma   90.00
#
_symmetry.space_group_name_H-M   'P 1'
#
loop_
_entity.id
_entity.type
_entity.pdbx_description
1 polymer ?
#
loop_
_entity_poly.entity_id
_entity_poly.type
_entity_poly.pdbx_seq_one_letter_code
_entity_poly.pdbx_strand_id
1 'polypeptide(L)'
;MLVVLDPQGKPANLDALPMMSIWGTSAFPFTTIREGALWSESSWNIDLLADAIDPRFSDWIRDNKVICLYGGEDIKWIRKFTLSARAAANALQVPLEMLYVGKRYPKEKVRRCHDVINREKLSHIFSVDYHDYVWFFWVRLWSMWNSKKQIGATVENDHIMQQIMDILAYDSSEHGWAVFSWGNFEITKGNGEKVSD
;
A
#
# COMPACT_ATOMS: atom_id res chain seq x y z
N MET A 1 17.97 4.29 11.65
CA MET A 1 18.42 3.04 12.29
C MET A 1 18.07 3.10 13.76
N LEU A 2 17.37 2.08 14.27
CA LEU A 2 17.06 1.93 15.70
C LEU A 2 17.50 0.55 16.18
N VAL A 3 18.58 0.49 16.97
CA VAL A 3 19.08 -0.77 17.51
C VAL A 3 18.26 -1.17 18.73
N VAL A 4 17.84 -2.44 18.80
CA VAL A 4 17.14 -3.03 19.93
C VAL A 4 18.10 -3.96 20.66
N LEU A 5 18.16 -3.84 21.99
CA LEU A 5 18.99 -4.67 22.85
C LEU A 5 18.13 -5.71 23.58
N ASP A 6 18.68 -6.89 23.82
CA ASP A 6 18.13 -7.86 24.76
C ASP A 6 18.32 -7.40 26.22
N PRO A 7 17.70 -8.06 27.22
CA PRO A 7 17.88 -7.71 28.63
C PRO A 7 19.32 -7.82 29.14
N GLN A 8 20.22 -8.46 28.38
CA GLN A 8 21.64 -8.58 28.69
C GLN A 8 22.48 -7.49 28.00
N GLY A 9 21.84 -6.55 27.28
CA GLY A 9 22.49 -5.43 26.59
C GLY A 9 23.12 -5.81 25.25
N LYS A 10 22.83 -6.99 24.69
CA LYS A 10 23.35 -7.42 23.38
C LYS A 10 22.37 -7.03 22.26
N PRO A 11 22.85 -6.74 21.03
CA PRO A 11 21.96 -6.45 19.92
C PRO A 11 21.03 -7.62 19.58
N ALA A 12 19.72 -7.37 19.66
CA ALA A 12 18.65 -8.30 19.30
C ALA A 12 17.99 -7.95 17.95
N ASN A 13 18.15 -6.70 17.51
CA ASN A 13 17.90 -6.23 16.14
C ASN A 13 18.76 -5.00 15.88
N LEU A 14 19.39 -4.91 14.69
CA LEU A 14 20.23 -3.78 14.30
C LEU A 14 19.42 -2.61 13.72
N ASP A 15 18.20 -2.84 13.23
CA ASP A 15 17.30 -1.77 12.80
C ASP A 15 15.82 -2.16 12.93
N ALA A 16 15.16 -1.72 14.00
CA ALA A 16 13.76 -1.98 14.27
C ALA A 16 12.77 -0.97 13.63
N LEU A 17 13.27 0.07 12.95
CA LEU A 17 12.38 1.06 12.33
C LEU A 17 11.40 0.45 11.31
N PRO A 18 11.81 -0.50 10.43
CA PRO A 18 10.86 -1.16 9.54
C PRO A 18 9.74 -1.88 10.30
N MET A 19 10.07 -2.62 11.36
CA MET A 19 9.08 -3.34 12.14
C MET A 19 8.03 -2.41 12.76
N MET A 20 8.47 -1.25 13.28
CA MET A 20 7.57 -0.22 13.83
C MET A 20 6.64 0.34 12.77
N SER A 21 7.16 0.64 11.56
CA SER A 21 6.35 1.17 10.47
C SER A 21 5.34 0.16 9.91
N ILE A 22 5.67 -1.13 9.92
CA ILE A 22 4.84 -2.18 9.29
C ILE A 22 3.75 -2.65 10.26
N TRP A 23 4.12 -2.95 11.51
CA TRP A 23 3.25 -3.62 12.48
C TRP A 23 3.02 -2.84 13.79
N GLY A 24 3.63 -1.66 13.94
CA GLY A 24 3.47 -0.85 15.15
C GLY A 24 3.83 -1.62 16.42
N THR A 25 2.90 -1.67 17.38
CA THR A 25 3.11 -2.33 18.67
C THR A 25 3.11 -3.85 18.58
N SER A 26 2.48 -4.46 17.56
CA SER A 26 2.46 -5.91 17.35
C SER A 26 3.85 -6.49 17.06
N ALA A 27 4.79 -5.63 16.69
CA ALA A 27 6.19 -5.97 16.48
C ALA A 27 7.02 -6.11 17.76
N PHE A 28 6.52 -5.66 18.93
CA PHE A 28 7.21 -5.87 20.20
C PHE A 28 7.48 -7.38 20.42
N PRO A 29 8.69 -7.80 20.86
CA PRO A 29 9.81 -7.00 21.38
C PRO A 29 10.83 -6.49 20.33
N PHE A 30 10.45 -6.37 19.06
CA PHE A 30 11.25 -5.79 17.97
C PHE A 30 12.56 -6.53 17.65
N THR A 31 12.62 -7.82 17.99
CA THR A 31 13.77 -8.71 17.70
C THR A 31 13.69 -9.28 16.28
N THR A 32 14.82 -9.66 15.69
CA THR A 32 14.84 -10.33 14.37
C THR A 32 14.05 -11.65 14.35
N ILE A 33 14.00 -12.38 15.48
CA ILE A 33 13.17 -13.60 15.60
C ILE A 33 11.69 -13.25 15.44
N ARG A 34 11.23 -12.20 16.14
CA ARG A 34 9.84 -11.72 16.04
C ARG A 34 9.53 -11.21 14.63
N GLU A 35 10.46 -10.53 13.99
CA GLU A 35 10.33 -10.09 12.59
C GLU A 35 10.10 -11.25 11.63
N GLY A 36 10.88 -12.33 11.76
CA GLY A 36 10.71 -13.54 10.97
C GLY A 36 9.33 -14.19 11.19
N ALA A 37 8.88 -14.29 12.45
CA ALA A 37 7.57 -14.83 12.79
C ALA A 37 6.42 -14.01 12.18
N LEU A 38 6.48 -12.69 12.29
CA LEU A 38 5.48 -11.79 11.69
C LEU A 38 5.41 -11.95 10.18
N TRP A 39 6.57 -12.08 9.51
CA TRP A 39 6.59 -12.31 8.07
C TRP A 39 6.03 -13.67 7.67
N SER A 40 6.24 -14.71 8.48
CA SER A 40 5.66 -16.04 8.22
C SER A 40 4.15 -16.11 8.47
N GLU A 41 3.65 -15.26 9.37
CA GLU A 41 2.22 -15.12 9.69
C GLU A 41 1.49 -14.21 8.69
N SER A 42 2.23 -13.41 7.92
CA SER A 42 1.68 -12.42 7.00
C SER A 42 1.33 -13.03 5.64
N SER A 43 0.21 -12.60 5.07
CA SER A 43 -0.15 -12.81 3.66
C SER A 43 -0.20 -11.48 2.91
N TRP A 44 -0.13 -11.53 1.58
CA TRP A 44 -0.24 -10.33 0.75
C TRP A 44 -1.70 -9.87 0.63
N ASN A 45 -2.15 -9.07 1.58
CA ASN A 45 -3.52 -8.58 1.68
C ASN A 45 -3.57 -7.06 1.92
N ILE A 46 -4.77 -6.50 1.90
CA ILE A 46 -4.95 -5.05 2.06
C ILE A 46 -4.56 -4.57 3.46
N ASP A 47 -4.68 -5.42 4.48
CA ASP A 47 -4.25 -5.07 5.83
C ASP A 47 -2.74 -4.82 5.87
N LEU A 48 -1.98 -5.78 5.35
CA LEU A 48 -0.52 -5.68 5.25
C LEU A 48 -0.12 -4.50 4.38
N LEU A 49 -0.84 -4.20 3.29
CA LEU A 49 -0.49 -3.12 2.39
C LEU A 49 -0.83 -1.72 2.95
N ALA A 50 -1.99 -1.58 3.59
CA ALA A 50 -2.62 -0.27 3.76
C ALA A 50 -3.40 -0.04 5.07
N ASP A 51 -3.63 -1.01 5.96
CA ASP A 51 -4.50 -0.79 7.15
C ASP A 51 -4.10 0.46 7.96
N ALA A 52 -2.80 0.62 8.24
CA ALA A 52 -2.28 1.74 9.03
C ALA A 52 -2.26 3.10 8.32
N ILE A 53 -2.61 3.19 7.02
CA ILE A 53 -2.50 4.45 6.26
C ILE A 53 -3.80 5.25 6.25
N ASP A 54 -4.95 4.61 6.48
CA ASP A 54 -6.25 5.28 6.49
C ASP A 54 -7.27 4.55 7.38
N PRO A 55 -7.96 5.24 8.31
CA PRO A 55 -8.89 4.59 9.23
C PRO A 55 -10.09 3.94 8.54
N ARG A 56 -10.38 4.27 7.27
CA ARG A 56 -11.48 3.67 6.52
C ARG A 56 -11.25 2.21 6.16
N PHE A 57 -10.00 1.73 6.12
CA PHE A 57 -9.71 0.35 5.74
C PHE A 57 -10.37 -0.66 6.67
N SER A 58 -10.33 -0.43 7.98
CA SER A 58 -10.93 -1.32 8.96
C SER A 58 -12.45 -1.48 8.74
N ASP A 59 -13.14 -0.39 8.37
CA ASP A 59 -14.57 -0.44 8.03
C ASP A 59 -14.81 -1.15 6.69
N TRP A 60 -14.02 -0.85 5.65
CA TRP A 60 -14.17 -1.46 4.33
C TRP A 60 -13.93 -2.97 4.35
N ILE A 61 -12.99 -3.43 5.16
CA ILE A 61 -12.68 -4.84 5.35
C ILE A 61 -13.80 -5.53 6.12
N ARG A 62 -14.25 -4.95 7.24
CA ARG A 62 -15.37 -5.48 8.03
C ARG A 62 -16.64 -5.62 7.20
N ASP A 63 -16.92 -4.63 6.36
CA ASP A 63 -18.10 -4.59 5.50
C ASP A 63 -17.92 -5.42 4.20
N ASN A 64 -16.80 -6.14 4.07
CA ASN A 64 -16.46 -7.01 2.94
C ASN A 64 -16.56 -6.33 1.56
N LYS A 65 -16.08 -5.08 1.48
CA LYS A 65 -16.12 -4.27 0.27
C LYS A 65 -15.01 -4.65 -0.71
N VAL A 66 -15.21 -4.36 -1.99
CA VAL A 66 -14.11 -4.33 -2.96
C VAL A 66 -13.33 -3.04 -2.74
N ILE A 67 -12.04 -3.16 -2.45
CA ILE A 67 -11.15 -2.06 -2.13
C ILE A 67 -10.15 -1.91 -3.26
N CYS A 68 -10.03 -0.69 -3.79
CA CYS A 68 -9.09 -0.36 -4.85
C CYS A 68 -8.15 0.75 -4.41
N LEU A 69 -6.85 0.48 -4.36
CA LEU A 69 -5.84 1.55 -4.27
C LEU A 69 -5.32 1.83 -5.66
N TYR A 70 -5.16 3.09 -5.99
CA TYR A 70 -4.64 3.46 -7.29
C TYR A 70 -3.78 4.71 -7.23
N GLY A 71 -2.84 4.82 -8.16
CA GLY A 71 -1.87 5.89 -8.23
C GLY A 71 -1.59 6.33 -9.66
N GLY A 72 -0.72 7.33 -9.80
CA GLY A 72 -0.41 7.96 -11.08
C GLY A 72 -0.55 9.48 -11.04
N GLU A 73 -0.10 10.15 -12.10
CA GLU A 73 -0.13 11.62 -12.23
C GLU A 73 -0.81 12.14 -13.51
N ASP A 74 -1.44 11.24 -14.28
CA ASP A 74 -2.27 11.59 -15.43
C ASP A 74 -3.75 11.65 -15.06
N ILE A 75 -4.29 12.86 -14.96
CA ILE A 75 -5.68 13.07 -14.61
C ILE A 75 -6.69 12.57 -15.66
N LYS A 76 -6.29 12.48 -16.94
CA LYS A 76 -7.16 11.92 -17.99
C LYS A 76 -7.32 10.42 -17.78
N TRP A 77 -6.22 9.73 -17.49
CA TRP A 77 -6.23 8.33 -17.13
C TRP A 77 -7.04 8.08 -15.87
N ILE A 78 -6.82 8.86 -14.79
CA ILE A 78 -7.54 8.73 -13.52
C ILE A 78 -9.06 8.84 -13.71
N ARG A 79 -9.53 9.82 -14.50
CA ARG A 79 -10.96 9.96 -14.81
C ARG A 79 -11.51 8.74 -15.55
N LYS A 80 -10.82 8.29 -16.61
CA LYS A 80 -11.25 7.11 -17.38
C LYS A 80 -11.32 5.88 -16.45
N PHE A 81 -10.25 5.63 -15.71
CA PHE A 81 -10.13 4.49 -14.80
C PHE A 81 -11.23 4.46 -13.74
N THR A 82 -11.41 5.56 -12.99
CA THR A 82 -12.41 5.62 -11.91
C THR A 82 -13.84 5.46 -12.41
N LEU A 83 -14.16 5.99 -13.59
CA LEU A 83 -15.47 5.79 -14.22
C LEU A 83 -15.67 4.33 -14.65
N SER A 84 -14.68 3.73 -15.32
CA SER A 84 -14.74 2.33 -15.75
C SER A 84 -14.85 1.36 -14.57
N ALA A 85 -14.03 1.54 -13.52
CA ALA A 85 -14.07 0.71 -12.33
C ALA A 85 -15.44 0.78 -11.63
N ARG A 86 -16.02 1.98 -11.53
CA ARG A 86 -17.36 2.17 -10.95
C ARG A 86 -18.45 1.55 -11.82
N ALA A 87 -18.36 1.67 -13.15
CA ALA A 87 -19.31 1.05 -14.06
C ALA A 87 -19.26 -0.49 -13.94
N ALA A 88 -18.06 -1.07 -13.89
CA ALA A 88 -17.88 -2.51 -13.68
C ALA A 88 -18.44 -2.97 -12.33
N ALA A 89 -18.13 -2.24 -11.25
CA ALA A 89 -18.66 -2.55 -9.92
C ALA A 89 -20.19 -2.49 -9.86
N ASN A 90 -20.80 -1.48 -10.50
CA ASN A 90 -22.25 -1.36 -10.59
C ASN A 90 -22.88 -2.50 -11.39
N ALA A 91 -22.26 -2.90 -12.52
CA ALA A 91 -22.74 -4.02 -13.34
C ALA A 91 -22.68 -5.36 -12.58
N LEU A 92 -21.66 -5.55 -11.75
CA LEU A 92 -21.48 -6.72 -10.89
C LEU A 92 -22.21 -6.61 -9.55
N GLN A 93 -22.85 -5.47 -9.26
CA GLN A 93 -23.52 -5.16 -8.00
C GLN A 93 -22.61 -5.32 -6.76
N VAL A 94 -21.34 -4.97 -6.88
CA VAL A 94 -20.37 -5.04 -5.78
C VAL A 94 -20.10 -3.66 -5.16
N PRO A 95 -19.98 -3.57 -3.83
CA PRO A 95 -19.65 -2.32 -3.17
C PRO A 95 -18.17 -1.99 -3.37
N LEU A 96 -17.87 -1.04 -4.25
CA LEU A 96 -16.50 -0.59 -4.56
C LEU A 96 -16.13 0.68 -3.80
N GLU A 97 -15.01 0.63 -3.10
CA GLU A 97 -14.32 1.79 -2.51
C GLU A 97 -12.97 1.98 -3.20
N MET A 98 -12.68 3.22 -3.60
CA MET A 98 -11.43 3.57 -4.29
C MET A 98 -10.69 4.64 -3.49
N LEU A 99 -9.39 4.46 -3.27
CA LEU A 99 -8.50 5.44 -2.63
C LEU A 99 -7.34 5.80 -3.56
N TYR A 100 -7.15 7.09 -3.81
CA TYR A 100 -5.98 7.59 -4.52
C TYR A 100 -4.76 7.71 -3.59
N VAL A 101 -3.68 7.00 -3.93
CA VAL A 101 -2.43 6.96 -3.16
C VAL A 101 -1.24 7.60 -3.89
N GLY A 102 -1.49 8.24 -5.04
CA GLY A 102 -0.50 9.09 -5.72
C GLY A 102 0.72 8.35 -6.26
N LYS A 103 1.88 8.99 -6.12
CA LYS A 103 3.21 8.53 -6.52
C LYS A 103 4.23 8.84 -5.43
N ARG A 104 5.33 8.11 -5.37
CA ARG A 104 6.39 8.21 -4.34
C ARG A 104 6.97 9.60 -4.20
N TYR A 105 7.04 10.33 -5.32
CA TYR A 105 7.54 11.70 -5.37
C TYR A 105 6.38 12.64 -5.72
N PRO A 106 5.61 13.11 -4.73
CA PRO A 106 4.47 13.97 -4.97
C PRO A 106 4.94 15.35 -5.42
N LYS A 107 5.09 15.51 -6.74
CA LYS A 107 5.28 16.82 -7.39
C LYS A 107 3.94 17.54 -7.52
N GLU A 108 3.99 18.75 -8.05
CA GLU A 108 2.80 19.58 -8.34
C GLU A 108 1.68 18.83 -9.10
N LYS A 109 2.04 17.87 -9.97
CA LYS A 109 1.05 17.06 -10.71
C LYS A 109 0.20 16.17 -9.80
N VAL A 110 0.78 15.52 -8.79
CA VAL A 110 0.03 14.69 -7.82
C VAL A 110 -0.93 15.57 -7.02
N ARG A 111 -0.49 16.77 -6.63
CA ARG A 111 -1.35 17.78 -5.99
C ARG A 111 -2.55 18.15 -6.87
N ARG A 112 -2.30 18.47 -8.13
CA ARG A 112 -3.37 18.80 -9.08
C ARG A 112 -4.34 17.62 -9.28
N CYS A 113 -3.83 16.39 -9.32
CA CYS A 113 -4.69 15.20 -9.39
C CYS A 113 -5.58 15.09 -8.15
N HIS A 114 -5.01 15.25 -6.96
CA HIS A 114 -5.76 15.24 -5.69
C HIS A 114 -6.87 16.30 -5.67
N ASP A 115 -6.55 17.55 -6.03
CA ASP A 115 -7.53 18.64 -6.11
C ASP A 115 -8.70 18.29 -7.05
N VAL A 116 -8.38 17.73 -8.23
CA VAL A 116 -9.38 17.34 -9.23
C VAL A 116 -10.23 16.17 -8.75
N ILE A 117 -9.62 15.12 -8.19
CA ILE A 117 -10.32 13.94 -7.66
C ILE A 117 -11.31 14.37 -6.58
N ASN A 118 -10.89 15.24 -5.66
CA ASN A 118 -11.75 15.74 -4.58
C ASN A 118 -12.89 16.61 -5.09
N ARG A 119 -12.61 17.51 -6.05
CA ARG A 119 -13.61 18.40 -6.64
C ARG A 119 -14.65 17.62 -7.43
N GLU A 120 -14.22 16.64 -8.23
CA GLU A 120 -15.07 15.86 -9.12
C GLU A 120 -15.63 14.58 -8.47
N LYS A 121 -15.27 14.32 -7.20
CA LYS A 121 -15.74 13.16 -6.41
C LYS A 121 -15.50 11.82 -7.12
N LEU A 122 -14.33 11.69 -7.76
CA LEU A 122 -13.97 10.49 -8.51
C LEU A 122 -13.78 9.28 -7.59
N SER A 123 -13.20 9.51 -6.41
CA SER A 123 -12.86 8.51 -5.40
C SER A 123 -12.56 9.18 -4.05
N HIS A 124 -12.14 8.39 -3.07
CA HIS A 124 -11.56 8.89 -1.84
C HIS A 124 -10.13 9.40 -2.05
N ILE A 125 -9.78 10.39 -1.26
CA ILE A 125 -8.41 10.89 -1.08
C ILE A 125 -8.05 10.81 0.40
N PHE A 126 -6.76 10.84 0.73
CA PHE A 126 -6.32 11.12 2.10
C PHE A 126 -6.83 12.49 2.56
N SER A 127 -7.13 12.61 3.86
CA SER A 127 -7.64 13.82 4.50
C SER A 127 -6.61 14.96 4.52
N VAL A 128 -6.85 15.99 5.34
CA VAL A 128 -5.86 17.06 5.59
C VAL A 128 -4.50 16.41 5.86
N ASP A 129 -3.45 16.96 5.23
CA ASP A 129 -2.08 16.41 5.21
C ASP A 129 -1.84 15.25 4.22
N TYR A 130 -2.59 15.20 3.12
CA TYR A 130 -2.46 14.13 2.10
C TYR A 130 -1.03 13.86 1.62
N HIS A 131 -0.13 14.85 1.59
CA HIS A 131 1.27 14.64 1.21
C HIS A 131 1.98 13.70 2.17
N ASP A 132 1.71 13.84 3.47
CA ASP A 132 2.31 13.01 4.51
C ASP A 132 1.80 11.58 4.41
N TYR A 133 0.51 11.39 4.11
CA TYR A 133 -0.08 10.06 3.94
C TYR A 133 0.33 9.36 2.63
N VAL A 134 0.41 10.09 1.51
CA VAL A 134 0.99 9.56 0.27
C VAL A 134 2.43 9.14 0.51
N TRP A 135 3.25 10.03 1.10
CA TRP A 135 4.63 9.73 1.44
C TRP A 135 4.72 8.52 2.38
N PHE A 136 3.88 8.46 3.42
CA PHE A 136 3.85 7.38 4.39
C PHE A 136 3.54 6.03 3.75
N PHE A 137 2.57 5.95 2.83
CA PHE A 137 2.27 4.74 2.07
C PHE A 137 3.53 4.21 1.35
N TRP A 138 4.24 5.08 0.62
CA TRP A 138 5.43 4.69 -0.13
C TRP A 138 6.62 4.36 0.76
N VAL A 139 6.82 5.09 1.86
CA VAL A 139 7.85 4.78 2.85
C VAL A 139 7.59 3.44 3.50
N ARG A 140 6.33 3.14 3.85
CA ARG A 140 5.96 1.86 4.44
C ARG A 140 6.21 0.69 3.49
N LEU A 141 5.88 0.83 2.20
CA LEU A 141 6.26 -0.15 1.15
C LEU A 141 7.77 -0.36 1.06
N TRP A 142 8.54 0.74 1.11
CA TRP A 142 10.00 0.66 1.07
C TRP A 142 10.58 0.03 2.36
N SER A 143 9.98 0.29 3.51
CA SER A 143 10.31 -0.37 4.79
C SER A 143 10.02 -1.87 4.72
N MET A 144 8.90 -2.30 4.15
CA MET A 144 8.58 -3.72 3.95
C MET A 144 9.64 -4.41 3.09
N TRP A 145 10.05 -3.79 1.98
CA TRP A 145 11.11 -4.31 1.12
C TRP A 145 12.45 -4.45 1.87
N ASN A 146 12.87 -3.42 2.62
CA ASN A 146 14.12 -3.48 3.38
C ASN A 146 14.09 -4.55 4.46
N SER A 147 12.98 -4.67 5.19
CA SER A 147 12.79 -5.70 6.23
C SER A 147 12.89 -7.11 5.65
N LYS A 148 12.19 -7.39 4.53
CA LYS A 148 12.32 -8.65 3.79
C LYS A 148 13.77 -8.93 3.38
N LYS A 149 14.46 -7.93 2.83
CA LYS A 149 15.87 -8.05 2.45
C LYS A 149 16.78 -8.35 3.65
N GLN A 150 16.53 -7.73 4.81
CA GLN A 150 17.32 -7.95 6.04
C GLN A 150 17.23 -9.39 6.54
N ILE A 151 16.07 -10.04 6.39
CA ILE A 151 15.88 -11.46 6.75
C ILE A 151 16.29 -12.43 5.63
N GLY A 152 16.92 -11.94 4.56
CA GLY A 152 17.47 -12.78 3.48
C GLY A 152 16.46 -13.17 2.40
N ALA A 153 15.27 -12.58 2.37
CA ALA A 153 14.33 -12.79 1.28
C ALA A 153 14.84 -12.17 -0.03
N THR A 154 14.50 -12.80 -1.15
CA THR A 154 14.78 -12.34 -2.51
C THR A 154 13.50 -12.36 -3.35
N VAL A 155 13.54 -11.67 -4.49
CA VAL A 155 12.40 -11.65 -5.42
C VAL A 155 12.12 -13.06 -5.96
N GLU A 156 13.09 -13.94 -6.01
CA GLU A 156 12.92 -15.30 -6.53
C GLU A 156 12.26 -16.24 -5.51
N ASN A 157 12.41 -15.97 -4.21
CA ASN A 157 12.03 -16.90 -3.15
C ASN A 157 10.86 -16.42 -2.26
N ASP A 158 10.46 -15.14 -2.35
CA ASP A 158 9.43 -14.56 -1.50
C ASP A 158 8.37 -13.82 -2.33
N HIS A 159 7.15 -14.37 -2.33
CA HIS A 159 6.02 -13.81 -3.05
C HIS A 159 5.68 -12.38 -2.60
N ILE A 160 5.70 -12.09 -1.30
CA ILE A 160 5.41 -10.74 -0.79
C ILE A 160 6.45 -9.74 -1.31
N MET A 161 7.73 -10.14 -1.36
CA MET A 161 8.80 -9.32 -1.91
C MET A 161 8.60 -9.05 -3.41
N GLN A 162 8.17 -10.05 -4.19
CA GLN A 162 7.75 -9.83 -5.59
C GLN A 162 6.61 -8.81 -5.67
N GLN A 163 5.59 -8.96 -4.83
CA GLN A 163 4.44 -8.07 -4.84
C GLN A 163 4.80 -6.61 -4.54
N ILE A 164 5.64 -6.39 -3.53
CA ILE A 164 6.15 -5.07 -3.17
C ILE A 164 6.96 -4.47 -4.32
N MET A 165 7.87 -5.25 -4.92
CA MET A 165 8.72 -4.77 -6.02
C MET A 165 7.92 -4.33 -7.23
N ASP A 166 6.84 -5.04 -7.58
CA ASP A 166 5.99 -4.66 -8.70
C ASP A 166 5.27 -3.33 -8.45
N ILE A 167 4.74 -3.09 -7.25
CA ILE A 167 4.11 -1.79 -6.90
C ILE A 167 5.15 -0.67 -6.93
N LEU A 168 6.34 -0.91 -6.38
CA LEU A 168 7.45 0.06 -6.43
C LEU A 168 7.88 0.35 -7.89
N ALA A 169 7.83 -0.64 -8.78
CA ALA A 169 8.12 -0.45 -10.20
C ALA A 169 7.04 0.38 -10.91
N TYR A 170 5.76 0.21 -10.54
CA TYR A 170 4.67 0.99 -11.15
C TYR A 170 4.79 2.49 -10.93
N ASP A 171 5.38 2.94 -9.81
CA ASP A 171 5.66 4.35 -9.56
C ASP A 171 6.52 4.99 -10.66
N SER A 172 7.47 4.23 -11.20
CA SER A 172 8.38 4.66 -12.25
C SER A 172 7.74 4.70 -13.65
N SER A 173 6.55 4.13 -13.81
CA SER A 173 5.85 4.14 -15.10
C SER A 173 5.16 5.49 -15.33
N GLU A 174 5.11 5.97 -16.57
CA GLU A 174 4.34 7.18 -16.92
C GLU A 174 2.82 6.97 -16.78
N HIS A 175 2.40 5.71 -16.68
CA HIS A 175 1.01 5.31 -16.55
C HIS A 175 0.56 5.24 -15.09
N GLY A 176 -0.76 5.24 -14.89
CA GLY A 176 -1.31 4.97 -13.57
C GLY A 176 -1.21 3.50 -13.20
N TRP A 177 -1.58 3.15 -11.97
CA TRP A 177 -1.59 1.75 -11.51
C TRP A 177 -2.74 1.53 -10.55
N ALA A 178 -3.18 0.29 -10.40
CA ALA A 178 -4.19 -0.07 -9.43
C ALA A 178 -3.94 -1.44 -8.80
N VAL A 179 -4.39 -1.59 -7.56
CA VAL A 179 -4.50 -2.85 -6.82
C VAL A 179 -5.94 -2.99 -6.34
N PHE A 180 -6.48 -4.19 -6.42
CA PHE A 180 -7.82 -4.55 -5.98
C PHE A 180 -7.74 -5.65 -4.92
N SER A 181 -8.53 -5.52 -3.88
CA SER A 181 -8.81 -6.55 -2.90
C SER A 181 -10.32 -6.70 -2.74
N TRP A 182 -10.78 -7.90 -2.41
CA TRP A 182 -12.10 -8.08 -1.83
C TRP A 182 -11.90 -8.26 -0.33
N GLY A 183 -12.44 -7.36 0.51
CA GLY A 183 -12.15 -7.37 1.95
C GLY A 183 -10.64 -7.49 2.21
N ASN A 184 -10.25 -8.49 3.01
CA ASN A 184 -8.85 -8.81 3.31
C ASN A 184 -8.33 -10.07 2.57
N PHE A 185 -8.92 -10.42 1.44
CA PHE A 185 -8.42 -11.49 0.58
C PHE A 185 -7.16 -11.05 -0.19
N GLU A 186 -6.58 -11.98 -0.96
CA GLU A 186 -5.37 -11.73 -1.73
C GLU A 186 -5.58 -10.60 -2.77
N ILE A 187 -4.56 -9.77 -2.91
CA ILE A 187 -4.60 -8.60 -3.80
C ILE A 187 -4.31 -9.01 -5.25
N THR A 188 -5.13 -8.52 -6.18
CA THR A 188 -4.82 -8.49 -7.62
C THR A 188 -4.33 -7.11 -8.03
N LYS A 189 -3.40 -7.01 -8.98
CA LYS A 189 -2.81 -5.73 -9.39
C LYS A 189 -2.65 -5.60 -10.90
N GLY A 190 -2.56 -4.36 -11.38
CA GLY A 190 -2.22 -4.08 -12.77
C GLY A 190 -1.64 -2.70 -13.00
N ASN A 191 -0.81 -2.59 -14.04
CA ASN A 191 -0.34 -1.32 -14.60
C ASN A 191 -1.44 -0.72 -15.49
N GLY A 192 -1.49 0.60 -15.60
CA GLY A 192 -2.53 1.38 -16.25
C GLY A 192 -2.82 1.01 -17.70
N GLU A 193 -1.88 0.41 -18.43
CA GLU A 193 -2.16 -0.19 -19.74
C GLU A 193 -3.14 -1.37 -19.63
N LYS A 194 -2.87 -2.31 -18.72
CA LYS A 194 -3.66 -3.54 -18.53
C LYS A 194 -4.98 -3.32 -17.78
N VAL A 195 -5.10 -2.22 -17.05
CA VAL A 195 -6.26 -1.89 -16.20
C VAL A 195 -7.28 -1.01 -16.96
N SER A 196 -6.93 -0.53 -18.15
CA SER A 196 -7.75 0.38 -18.96
C SER A 196 -8.52 -0.29 -20.11
N ASP A 197 -8.30 -1.59 -20.31
CA ASP A 197 -8.91 -2.46 -21.32
C ASP A 197 -10.05 -3.27 -20.70
#